data_AF-D3LWU8-F1
#
_entry.id   AF-D3LWU8-F1
#
_cell.length_a   1.000
_cell.length_b   1.000
_cell.length_c   1.000
_cell.angle_alpha   90.00
_cell.angle_beta   90.00
_cell.angle_gamma   90.00
#
_symmetry.space_group_name_H-M   'P 1'
#
loop_
_entity.id
_entity.type
_entity.pdbx_description
1 polymer ?
#
loop_
_entity_poly.entity_id
_entity_poly.type
_entity_poly.pdbx_seq_one_letter_code
_entity_poly.pdbx_strand_id
1 'polypeptide(L)'
;MKSINDYDVFISIQHKDQPINEQIKITATAPHRKILVDTFRVNGQEDRFLELCSGADGKPDFSTLRHVRLDEESIKEANKALIVSGTIYKK
;
A
#
# COMPACT_ATOMS: atom_id res chain seq x y z
N MET A 1 -14.27 -7.83 5.68
CA MET A 1 -12.86 -7.41 5.87
C MET A 1 -12.04 -8.08 4.77
N LYS A 2 -11.04 -7.40 4.20
CA LYS A 2 -10.19 -7.95 3.12
C LYS A 2 -8.89 -8.53 3.68
N SER A 3 -8.27 -9.45 2.95
CA SER A 3 -6.95 -10.01 3.26
C SER A 3 -5.86 -9.37 2.40
N ILE A 4 -4.61 -9.33 2.88
CA ILE A 4 -3.45 -8.92 2.07
C ILE A 4 -3.27 -9.82 0.83
N ASN A 5 -3.75 -11.08 0.90
CA ASN A 5 -3.70 -12.04 -0.19
C ASN A 5 -4.73 -11.76 -1.31
N ASP A 6 -5.65 -10.80 -1.12
CA ASP A 6 -6.60 -10.36 -2.16
C ASP A 6 -5.94 -9.48 -3.25
N TYR A 7 -4.66 -9.18 -3.10
CA TYR A 7 -3.92 -8.21 -3.92
C TYR A 7 -2.73 -8.86 -4.61
N ASP A 8 -2.48 -8.43 -5.83
CA ASP A 8 -1.36 -8.91 -6.64
C ASP A 8 -0.03 -8.24 -6.26
N VAL A 9 -0.11 -7.00 -5.78
CA VAL A 9 1.04 -6.14 -5.50
C VAL A 9 0.84 -5.45 -4.17
N PHE A 10 1.86 -5.47 -3.32
CA PHE A 10 1.92 -4.71 -2.08
C PHE A 10 3.00 -3.64 -2.18
N ILE A 11 2.62 -2.37 -2.00
CA ILE A 11 3.51 -1.23 -2.00
C ILE A 11 3.47 -0.58 -0.62
N SER A 12 4.62 -0.43 0.01
CA SER A 12 4.72 0.32 1.26
C SER A 12 5.41 1.66 1.02
N ILE A 13 4.71 2.75 1.34
CA ILE A 13 5.18 4.11 1.19
C ILE A 13 5.78 4.57 2.53
N GLN A 14 7.05 4.95 2.53
CA GLN A 14 7.79 5.30 3.76
C GLN A 14 8.15 6.79 3.87
N HIS A 15 8.03 7.56 2.79
CA HIS A 15 8.46 8.96 2.73
C HIS A 15 7.25 9.89 2.85
N LYS A 16 7.17 10.69 3.92
CA LYS A 16 6.05 11.65 4.10
C LYS A 16 6.26 12.97 3.33
N ASP A 17 7.47 13.18 2.82
CA ASP A 17 7.91 14.38 2.12
C ASP A 17 7.52 14.41 0.64
N GLN A 18 7.02 13.29 0.09
CA GLN A 18 6.55 13.20 -1.29
C GLN A 18 5.05 12.87 -1.38
N PRO A 19 4.32 13.45 -2.35
CA PRO A 19 2.95 13.04 -2.62
C PRO A 19 2.82 11.53 -2.92
N ILE A 20 1.73 10.89 -2.47
CA ILE A 20 1.45 9.46 -2.66
C ILE A 20 1.52 9.06 -4.14
N ASN A 21 1.02 9.91 -5.03
CA ASN A 21 1.06 9.68 -6.47
C ASN A 21 2.49 9.66 -7.02
N GLU A 22 3.42 10.46 -6.51
CA GLU A 22 4.83 10.42 -6.91
C GLU A 22 5.54 9.15 -6.44
N GLN A 23 5.22 8.68 -5.23
CA GLN A 23 5.81 7.45 -4.70
C GLN A 23 5.28 6.18 -5.39
N ILE A 24 4.00 6.18 -5.79
CA ILE A 24 3.36 5.09 -6.52
C ILE A 24 3.77 5.08 -8.01
N LYS A 25 3.99 6.25 -8.63
CA LYS A 25 4.43 6.37 -10.04
C LYS A 25 5.76 5.68 -10.33
N ILE A 26 6.63 5.56 -9.33
CA ILE A 26 7.93 4.87 -9.46
C ILE A 26 7.73 3.36 -9.65
N THR A 27 6.59 2.81 -9.22
CA THR A 27 6.29 1.37 -9.26
C THR A 27 5.46 1.05 -10.51
N ALA A 28 6.10 0.95 -11.67
CA ALA A 28 5.46 0.36 -12.85
C ALA A 28 5.12 -1.11 -12.56
N THR A 29 3.88 -1.52 -12.82
CA THR A 29 3.40 -2.90 -12.61
C THR A 29 2.95 -3.53 -13.94
N ALA A 30 2.49 -4.78 -13.90
CA ALA A 30 1.78 -5.38 -15.04
C ALA A 30 0.35 -4.79 -15.16
N PRO A 31 -0.30 -4.82 -16.34
CA PRO A 31 -1.68 -4.37 -16.50
C PRO A 31 -2.68 -5.13 -15.61
N HIS A 32 -3.75 -4.46 -15.21
CA HIS A 32 -4.92 -5.04 -14.52
C HIS A 32 -4.61 -5.74 -13.18
N ARG A 33 -3.64 -5.23 -12.42
CA ARG A 33 -3.26 -5.73 -11.10
C ARG A 33 -3.98 -4.97 -10.01
N LYS A 34 -4.43 -5.69 -8.97
CA LYS A 34 -4.89 -5.08 -7.72
C LYS A 34 -3.69 -4.76 -6.85
N ILE A 35 -3.57 -3.50 -6.49
CA ILE A 35 -2.43 -2.96 -5.76
C ILE A 35 -2.94 -2.51 -4.39
N LEU A 36 -2.35 -3.07 -3.34
CA LEU A 36 -2.51 -2.59 -1.98
C LEU A 36 -1.37 -1.63 -1.66
N VAL A 37 -1.72 -0.43 -1.22
CA VAL A 37 -0.78 0.59 -0.79
C VAL A 37 -0.91 0.79 0.70
N ASP A 38 0.16 0.52 1.42
CA ASP A 38 0.33 0.93 2.80
C ASP A 38 0.91 2.35 2.84
N THR A 39 0.09 3.31 3.30
CA THR A 39 0.49 4.72 3.38
C THR A 39 1.22 5.09 4.67
N PHE A 40 1.54 4.10 5.52
CA PHE A 40 2.28 4.24 6.78
C PHE A 40 1.78 5.37 7.69
N ARG A 41 0.82 5.04 8.57
CA ARG A 41 0.41 5.94 9.66
C ARG A 41 1.05 5.50 10.99
N VAL A 42 2.02 6.26 11.46
CA VAL A 42 2.36 6.32 12.89
C VAL A 42 1.23 7.11 13.57
N ASN A 43 0.56 6.51 14.57
CA ASN A 43 -0.53 7.05 15.41
C ASN A 43 -1.98 6.57 15.13
N GLY A 44 -2.19 5.27 14.89
CA GLY A 44 -3.46 4.61 15.27
C GLY A 44 -4.73 5.02 14.52
N GLN A 45 -4.64 5.60 13.32
CA GLN A 45 -5.83 5.87 12.50
C GLN A 45 -6.21 4.67 11.60
N GLU A 46 -7.51 4.47 11.40
CA GLU A 46 -8.07 3.31 10.69
C GLU A 46 -7.81 3.30 9.17
N ASP A 47 -7.60 4.45 8.54
CA ASP A 47 -7.53 4.57 7.06
C ASP A 47 -6.11 4.44 6.48
N ARG A 48 -5.35 3.44 6.94
CA ARG A 48 -3.95 3.20 6.56
C ARG A 48 -3.78 2.66 5.13
N PHE A 49 -4.71 1.82 4.69
CA PHE A 49 -4.56 1.07 3.45
C PHE A 49 -5.41 1.65 2.33
N LEU A 50 -4.78 1.81 1.17
CA LEU A 50 -5.44 2.20 -0.07
C LEU A 50 -5.38 1.03 -1.05
N GLU A 51 -6.45 0.85 -1.79
CA GLU A 51 -6.49 -0.04 -2.95
C GLU A 51 -6.58 0.80 -4.21
N LEU A 52 -5.85 0.39 -5.24
CA LEU A 52 -6.00 0.86 -6.60
C LEU A 52 -5.71 -0.28 -7.59
N CYS A 53 -6.10 -0.11 -8.84
CA CYS A 53 -5.78 -1.02 -9.92
C CYS A 53 -4.75 -0.40 -10.85
N SER A 54 -3.95 -1.23 -11.53
CA SER A 54 -3.19 -0.75 -12.69
C SER A 54 -4.06 -0.71 -13.95
N GLY A 55 -3.88 0.33 -14.76
CA GLY A 55 -4.50 0.50 -16.06
C GLY A 55 -3.92 -0.46 -17.11
N ALA A 56 -4.42 -0.36 -18.34
CA ALA A 56 -3.97 -1.18 -19.47
C ALA A 56 -2.47 -0.97 -19.82
N ASP A 57 -1.90 0.17 -19.43
CA ASP A 57 -0.49 0.50 -19.61
C ASP A 57 0.41 0.01 -18.45
N GLY A 58 -0.15 -0.75 -17.51
CA GLY A 58 0.58 -1.25 -16.33
C GLY A 58 0.84 -0.19 -15.26
N LYS A 59 0.39 1.05 -15.47
CA LYS A 59 0.56 2.13 -14.50
C LYS A 59 -0.59 2.18 -13.50
N PRO A 60 -0.33 2.63 -12.27
CA PRO A 60 -1.36 2.92 -11.27
C PRO A 60 -2.47 3.84 -11.81
N ASP A 61 -3.72 3.38 -11.77
CA ASP A 61 -4.90 4.16 -12.11
C ASP A 61 -5.54 4.74 -10.84
N PHE A 62 -5.21 6.00 -10.56
CA PHE A 62 -5.70 6.71 -9.38
C PHE A 62 -7.20 6.99 -9.40
N SER A 63 -7.88 6.85 -10.55
CA SER A 63 -9.35 6.95 -10.58
C SER A 63 -10.02 5.80 -9.82
N THR A 64 -9.30 4.69 -9.62
CA THR A 64 -9.76 3.51 -8.86
C THR A 64 -9.41 3.55 -7.37
N LEU A 65 -8.74 4.63 -6.92
CA LEU A 65 -8.22 4.73 -5.56
C LEU A 65 -9.36 4.72 -4.53
N ARG A 66 -9.26 3.84 -3.54
CA ARG A 66 -10.20 3.78 -2.42
C ARG A 66 -9.55 3.32 -1.12
N HIS A 67 -10.12 3.74 0.00
CA HIS A 67 -9.74 3.22 1.30
C HIS A 67 -10.23 1.78 1.48
N VAL A 68 -9.40 0.96 2.08
CA VAL A 68 -9.74 -0.42 2.41
C VAL A 68 -9.34 -0.75 3.85
N ARG A 69 -10.13 -1.61 4.49
CA ARG A 69 -9.82 -2.17 5.81
C ARG A 69 -9.38 -3.61 5.65
N LEU A 70 -8.22 -3.92 6.20
CA LEU A 70 -7.70 -5.28 6.24
C LEU A 70 -8.08 -5.97 7.54
N ASP A 71 -8.12 -7.29 7.53
CA ASP A 71 -8.20 -8.07 8.76
C ASP A 71 -6.95 -7.93 9.65
N GLU A 72 -7.09 -8.23 10.94
CA GLU A 72 -6.03 -8.02 11.93
C GLU A 72 -4.76 -8.85 11.63
N GLU A 73 -4.92 -10.04 11.04
CA GLU A 73 -3.81 -10.91 10.64
C GLU A 73 -3.00 -10.28 9.51
N SER A 74 -3.68 -9.80 8.48
CA SER A 74 -3.10 -9.06 7.35
C SER A 74 -2.41 -7.78 7.79
N ILE A 75 -2.95 -7.08 8.80
CA ILE A 75 -2.28 -5.91 9.41
C ILE A 75 -0.97 -6.33 10.09
N LYS A 76 -0.96 -7.46 10.81
CA LYS A 76 0.27 -8.00 11.43
C LYS A 76 1.30 -8.40 10.38
N GLU A 77 0.87 -8.99 9.26
CA GLU A 77 1.76 -9.35 8.16
C GLU A 77 2.37 -8.13 7.46
N ALA A 78 1.57 -7.11 7.14
CA ALA A 78 2.05 -5.85 6.58
C ALA A 78 3.08 -5.17 7.52
N ASN A 79 2.84 -5.20 8.83
CA ASN A 79 3.78 -4.70 9.83
C ASN A 79 5.10 -5.50 9.88
N LYS A 80 5.05 -6.83 9.74
CA LYS A 80 6.26 -7.66 9.68
C LYS A 80 7.11 -7.33 8.44
N ALA A 81 6.47 -7.16 7.28
CA ALA A 81 7.15 -6.81 6.04
C ALA A 81 7.93 -5.48 6.15
N LEU A 82 7.34 -4.48 6.83
CA LEU A 82 7.97 -3.20 7.14
C LEU A 82 9.22 -3.29 8.04
N ILE A 83 9.19 -4.19 9.03
CA ILE A 83 10.32 -4.43 9.95
C ILE A 83 11.50 -5.05 9.19
N VAL A 84 11.23 -5.97 8.27
CA VAL A 84 12.25 -6.66 7.46
C VAL A 84 12.83 -5.74 6.39
N SER A 85 12.04 -4.82 5.82
CA SER A 85 12.50 -3.86 4.79
C SER A 85 13.35 -2.69 5.32
N GLY A 86 13.66 -2.64 6.62
CA GLY A 86 14.74 -1.80 7.15
C GLY A 86 14.36 -0.43 7.74
N THR A 87 13.10 -0.15 8.06
CA THR A 87 12.72 1.16 8.66
C THR A 87 12.20 0.96 10.08
N ILE A 88 13.11 0.63 10.98
CA ILE A 88 12.88 0.71 12.43
C ILE A 88 12.95 2.20 12.80
N TYR A 89 11.81 2.89 12.87
CA TYR A 89 11.74 4.12 13.65
C TYR A 89 11.59 3.75 15.12
N LYS A 90 12.71 3.69 15.84
CA LYS A 90 12.68 3.71 17.30
C LYS A 90 12.33 5.13 17.75
N LYS A 91 11.21 5.29 18.43
CA LYS A 91 11.22 6.02 19.70
C LYS A 91 10.25 5.40 20.68
#